data_AF-A0A3D2L5G6-F1
#
_entry.id   AF-A0A3D2L5G6-F1
#
_cell.length_a   1.000
_cell.length_b   1.000
_cell.length_c   1.000
_cell.angle_alpha   90.00
_cell.angle_beta   90.00
_cell.angle_gamma   90.00
#
_symmetry.space_group_name_H-M   'P 1'
#
loop_
_entity.id
_entity.type
_entity.pdbx_description
1 polymer ?
#
loop_
_entity_poly.entity_id
_entity_poly.type
_entity_poly.pdbx_seq_one_letter_code
_entity_poly.pdbx_strand_id
1 'polypeptide(L)' 'FETIATGAPFKWSYRGQVTPDKKEVVTVMEIVSIEKRDKGWLVTARGSLWRDGLRVYEVGPYSLALVDKG' A
#
# COMPACT_ATOMS: atom_id res chain seq x y z
N PHE A 1 -11.85 2.28 11.66
CA PHE A 1 -10.71 2.41 10.75
C PHE A 1 -9.64 1.46 11.25
N GLU A 2 -9.43 0.36 10.55
CA GLU A 2 -8.20 -0.42 10.68
C GLU A 2 -7.32 -0.03 9.51
N THR A 3 -6.13 0.50 9.79
CA THR A 3 -5.25 1.09 8.76
C THR A 3 -4.66 0.05 7.82
N ILE A 4 -4.49 -1.19 8.27
CA ILE A 4 -3.99 -2.32 7.48
C ILE A 4 -4.87 -3.51 7.86
N ALA A 5 -5.35 -4.27 6.87
CA ALA A 5 -6.15 -5.46 7.12
C ALA A 5 -5.29 -6.53 7.82
N THR A 6 -5.43 -6.64 9.14
CA THR A 6 -4.67 -7.61 9.93
C THR A 6 -5.07 -9.03 9.50
N GLY A 7 -4.07 -9.88 9.23
CA GLY A 7 -4.28 -11.25 8.73
C GLY A 7 -4.36 -11.39 7.20
N ALA A 8 -4.41 -10.30 6.44
CA ALA A 8 -4.25 -10.36 4.99
C ALA A 8 -2.77 -10.51 4.61
N PRO A 9 -2.42 -11.19 3.50
CA PRO A 9 -1.05 -11.25 3.00
C PRO A 9 -0.49 -9.84 2.79
N PHE A 10 0.73 -9.64 3.29
CA PHE A 10 1.47 -8.40 3.19
C PHE A 10 2.91 -8.69 2.78
N LYS A 11 3.40 -7.97 1.78
CA LYS A 11 4.82 -8.01 1.39
C LYS A 11 5.30 -6.62 1.05
N TRP A 12 6.41 -6.24 1.68
CA TRP A 12 7.12 -5.00 1.41
C TRP A 12 8.58 -5.30 1.08
N SER A 13 9.09 -4.67 0.02
CA SER A 13 10.49 -4.78 -0.39
C SER A 13 11.17 -3.43 -0.26
N TYR A 14 12.28 -3.39 0.49
CA TYR A 14 13.16 -2.23 0.60
C TYR A 14 14.40 -2.46 -0.27
N ARG A 15 14.59 -1.65 -1.31
CA ARG A 15 15.74 -1.76 -2.25
C ARG A 15 16.58 -0.48 -2.32
N GLY A 16 16.32 0.46 -1.43
CA GLY A 16 17.02 1.74 -1.36
C GLY A 16 16.48 2.55 -0.20
N GLN A 17 16.78 3.85 -0.22
CA GLN A 17 16.35 4.80 0.81
C GLN A 17 16.08 6.17 0.19
N VAL A 18 15.16 6.90 0.81
CA VAL A 18 14.98 8.33 0.58
C VAL A 18 15.87 9.06 1.58
N THR A 19 16.89 9.77 1.09
CA THR A 19 17.83 10.56 1.91
C THR A 19 17.48 12.04 1.86
N PRO A 20 17.95 12.87 2.80
CA PRO A 20 17.58 14.30 2.86
C PRO A 20 17.95 15.14 1.63
N ASP A 21 18.90 14.69 0.80
CA ASP A 21 19.30 15.38 -0.45
C ASP A 21 18.30 15.21 -1.59
N LYS A 22 17.36 14.27 -1.47
CA LYS A 22 16.39 13.89 -2.52
C LYS A 22 15.27 14.91 -2.62
N LYS A 23 14.76 15.10 -3.85
CA LYS A 23 13.90 16.25 -4.17
C LYS A 23 12.45 15.86 -4.39
N GLU A 24 12.20 14.65 -4.88
CA GLU A 24 10.85 14.19 -5.15
C GLU A 24 10.65 12.73 -4.73
N VAL A 25 9.46 12.47 -4.16
CA VAL A 25 8.95 11.12 -3.93
C VAL A 25 7.65 10.96 -4.70
N VAL A 26 7.57 9.94 -5.54
CA VAL A 26 6.36 9.56 -6.27
C VAL A 26 5.89 8.20 -5.78
N THR A 27 4.61 8.09 -5.44
CA THR A 27 4.01 6.81 -5.06
C THR A 27 2.92 6.44 -6.06
N VAL A 28 2.93 5.20 -6.50
CA VAL A 28 1.90 4.63 -7.38
C VAL A 28 1.25 3.47 -6.66
N MET A 29 -0.09 3.47 -6.62
CA MET A 29 -0.89 2.37 -6.08
C MET A 29 -1.90 1.92 -7.14
N GLU A 30 -1.94 0.62 -7.39
CA GLU A 30 -2.89 -0.03 -8.29
C GLU A 30 -3.83 -0.90 -7.47
N ILE A 31 -5.12 -0.57 -7.47
CA ILE A 31 -6.15 -1.41 -6.85
C ILE A 31 -6.32 -2.66 -7.71
N VAL A 32 -6.13 -3.83 -7.10
CA VAL A 32 -6.23 -5.13 -7.77
C VAL A 32 -7.48 -5.90 -7.36
N SER A 33 -8.07 -5.61 -6.19
CA SER A 33 -9.38 -6.15 -5.80
C SER A 33 -10.12 -5.22 -4.84
N ILE A 34 -11.45 -5.29 -4.90
CA ILE A 34 -12.38 -4.69 -3.94
C ILE A 34 -13.40 -5.77 -3.60
N GLU A 35 -13.45 -6.20 -2.35
CA GLU A 35 -14.29 -7.29 -1.88
C GLU A 35 -15.20 -6.79 -0.75
N LYS A 36 -16.51 -7.05 -0.86
CA LYS A 36 -17.45 -6.79 0.23
C LYS A 36 -17.28 -7.85 1.32
N ARG A 37 -17.30 -7.44 2.59
CA ARG A 37 -17.27 -8.28 3.79
C ARG A 37 -18.48 -7.97 4.66
N ASP A 38 -18.74 -8.82 5.65
CA ASP A 38 -19.88 -8.67 6.57
C ASP A 38 -19.91 -7.31 7.29
N LYS A 39 -18.73 -6.75 7.58
CA LYS A 39 -18.56 -5.46 8.25
C LYS A 39 -17.79 -4.44 7.41
N GLY A 40 -18.06 -4.38 6.10
CA GLY A 40 -17.52 -3.35 5.22
C GLY A 40 -16.80 -3.92 4.00
N TRP A 41 -15.57 -3.47 3.74
CA TRP A 41 -14.85 -3.79 2.51
C TRP A 41 -13.39 -4.14 2.78
N LEU A 42 -12.87 -5.07 1.97
CA LEU A 42 -11.44 -5.33 1.85
C LEU A 42 -10.98 -4.82 0.48
N VAL A 43 -10.01 -3.91 0.46
CA VAL A 43 -9.42 -3.37 -0.77
C VAL A 43 -7.97 -3.82 -0.82
N THR A 44 -7.58 -4.53 -1.88
CA THR A 44 -6.19 -4.96 -2.08
C THR A 44 -5.56 -4.19 -3.23
N ALA A 45 -4.31 -3.78 -3.04
CA ALA A 45 -3.51 -3.06 -4.00
C ALA A 45 -2.09 -3.62 -4.10
N ARG A 46 -1.40 -3.22 -5.17
CA ARG A 46 0.06 -3.26 -5.29
C ARG A 46 0.57 -1.84 -5.47
N GLY A 47 1.83 -1.60 -5.16
CA GLY A 47 2.36 -0.26 -5.29
C GLY A 47 3.87 -0.18 -5.31
N SER A 48 4.35 1.00 -5.61
CA SER A 48 5.76 1.31 -5.66
C SER A 48 6.03 2.74 -5.21
N LEU A 49 7.20 2.94 -4.61
CA LEU A 49 7.71 4.26 -4.25
C LEU A 49 8.97 4.53 -5.05
N TRP A 50 8.99 5.69 -5.69
CA TRP A 50 10.06 6.21 -6.51
C TRP A 50 10.63 7.46 -5.87
N ARG A 51 11.93 7.64 -6.04
CA ARG A 51 12.70 8.76 -5.50
C ARG A 51 13.58 9.31 -6.61
N ASP A 52 13.34 10.55 -7.00
CA ASP A 52 14.00 11.20 -8.14
C ASP A 52 14.04 10.27 -9.38
N GLY A 53 12.90 9.65 -9.72
CA GLY A 53 12.78 8.73 -10.87
C GLY A 53 13.30 7.30 -10.67
N LEU A 54 13.88 6.95 -9.51
CA LEU A 54 14.33 5.60 -9.20
C LEU A 54 13.37 4.87 -8.24
N ARG A 55 12.90 3.67 -8.61
CA ARG A 55 12.06 2.84 -7.73
C ARG A 55 12.88 2.26 -6.58
N VAL A 56 12.51 2.60 -5.34
CA VAL A 56 13.23 2.17 -4.13
C VAL A 56 12.40 1.23 -3.25
N TYR A 57 11.08 1.35 -3.25
CA TYR A 57 10.19 0.42 -2.54
C TYR A 57 9.15 -0.21 -3.47
N GLU A 58 8.74 -1.41 -3.11
CA GLU A 58 7.64 -2.13 -3.74
C GLU A 58 6.79 -2.77 -2.64
N VAL A 59 5.47 -2.67 -2.79
CA VAL A 59 4.50 -3.32 -1.90
C VAL A 59 3.53 -4.15 -2.72
N GLY A 60 3.18 -5.33 -2.24
CA GLY A 60 2.18 -6.15 -2.90
C GLY A 60 2.24 -7.63 -2.51
N PRO A 61 1.12 -8.22 -2.07
CA PRO A 61 -0.18 -7.59 -1.82
C PRO A 61 -0.17 -6.63 -0.61
N TYR A 62 -1.00 -5.59 -0.66
CA TYR A 62 -1.29 -4.68 0.46
C TYR A 62 -2.79 -4.49 0.57
N SER A 63 -3.38 -4.80 1.74
CA SER A 63 -4.84 -4.76 1.89
C SER A 63 -5.27 -3.80 3.01
N LEU A 64 -6.33 -3.05 2.74
CA LEU A 64 -6.99 -2.13 3.67
C LEU A 64 -8.38 -2.68 4.00
N ALA A 65 -8.75 -2.67 5.29
CA ALA A 65 -10.09 -3.02 5.74
C ALA A 65 -10.87 -1.74 6.06
N LEU A 66 -11.85 -1.42 5.23
CA LEU A 66 -12.78 -0.32 5.49
C LEU A 66 -13.96 -0.89 6.28
N VAL A 67 -14.05 -0.53 7.56
CA VAL A 67 -15.12 -0.95 8.46
C VAL A 67 -16.04 0.23 8.74
N ASP A 68 -17.33 0.06 8.45
CA ASP A 68 -18.37 1.02 8.82
C ASP A 68 -18.57 0.97 10.35
N LYS A 69 -18.59 2.15 10.99
CA LYS A 69 -18.74 2.26 12.45
C LYS A 69 -20.19 2.46 12.89
N GLY A 70 -21.14 2.58 11.95
CA GLY A 70 -22.51 2.97 12.26
C GLY A 70 -22.65 4.47 12.48
#